data_AF-A0A7V6NZT0-F1
#
_entry.id   AF-A0A7V6NZT0-F1
#
_cell.length_a   1.000
_cell.length_b   1.000
_cell.length_c   1.000
_cell.angle_alpha   90.00
_cell.angle_beta   90.00
_cell.angle_gamma   90.00
#
_symmetry.space_group_name_H-M   'P 1'
#
loop_
_entity.id
_entity.type
_entity.pdbx_description
1 polymer ?
#
loop_
_entity_poly.entity_id
_entity_poly.type
_entity_poly.pdbx_seq_one_letter_code
_entity_poly.pdbx_strand_id
1 'polypeptide(L)' 'MDLLKQMADAFVILIRTGAVFRVVYCLVRMGMNEEEAAMYKKRARNTVVFYVIAESIWQIKELVLSYFV' A
#
# COMPACT_ATOMS: atom_id res chain seq x y z
N MET A 1 21.31 -1.93 -16.40
CA MET A 1 20.86 -1.25 -15.17
C MET A 1 19.42 -0.74 -15.27
N ASP A 2 18.88 -0.46 -16.46
CA ASP A 2 17.48 -0.02 -16.61
C ASP A 2 16.42 -1.07 -16.34
N LEU A 3 16.63 -2.32 -16.76
CA LEU A 3 15.63 -3.37 -16.60
C LEU A 3 15.35 -3.70 -15.12
N LEU A 4 16.39 -3.64 -14.27
CA LEU A 4 16.26 -3.82 -12.83
C LEU A 4 15.44 -2.69 -12.18
N LYS A 5 15.67 -1.43 -12.60
CA LYS A 5 14.90 -0.28 -12.14
C LYS A 5 13.43 -0.39 -12.57
N GLN A 6 13.17 -0.69 -13.83
CA GLN A 6 11.81 -0.85 -14.35
C GLN A 6 11.05 -1.98 -13.64
N MET A 7 11.71 -3.11 -13.36
CA MET A 7 11.12 -4.20 -12.58
C MET A 7 10.81 -3.76 -11.16
N ALA A 8 11.73 -3.07 -10.49
CA ALA A 8 11.52 -2.55 -9.13
C ALA A 8 10.33 -1.57 -9.09
N ASP A 9 10.25 -0.63 -10.02
CA ASP A 9 9.16 0.34 -10.11
C ASP A 9 7.82 -0.35 -10.41
N ALA A 10 7.81 -1.36 -11.29
CA ALA A 10 6.62 -2.17 -11.57
C ALA A 10 6.12 -2.91 -10.32
N PHE A 11 7.02 -3.51 -9.53
CA PHE A 11 6.63 -4.17 -8.27
C PHE A 11 6.08 -3.18 -7.25
N VAL A 12 6.67 -1.97 -7.14
CA VAL A 12 6.16 -0.91 -6.25
C VAL A 12 4.74 -0.51 -6.66
N ILE A 13 4.49 -0.29 -7.96
CA ILE A 13 3.16 0.04 -8.47
C ILE A 13 2.16 -1.08 -8.16
N LEU A 14 2.52 -2.35 -8.39
CA LEU A 14 1.67 -3.49 -8.08
C LEU A 14 1.31 -3.58 -6.59
N ILE A 15 2.28 -3.34 -5.70
CA ILE A 15 2.04 -3.32 -4.24
C ILE A 15 1.06 -2.19 -3.88
N ARG A 16 1.24 -0.99 -4.44
CA ARG A 16 0.37 0.16 -4.17
C ARG A 16 -1.05 -0.11 -4.64
N THR A 17 -1.21 -0.56 -5.89
CA THR A 17 -2.52 -0.89 -6.47
C THR A 17 -3.21 -2.01 -5.70
N GLY A 18 -2.49 -3.07 -5.34
CA GLY A 18 -3.03 -4.19 -4.55
C GLY A 18 -3.50 -3.77 -3.15
N ALA A 19 -2.77 -2.86 -2.49
CA ALA A 19 -3.18 -2.31 -1.20
C ALA A 19 -4.49 -1.50 -1.30
N VAL A 20 -4.61 -0.66 -2.34
CA VAL A 20 -5.85 0.10 -2.60
C VAL A 20 -7.03 -0.85 -2.85
N PHE A 21 -6.86 -1.87 -3.70
CA PHE A 21 -7.89 -2.87 -3.96
C PHE A 21 -8.36 -3.56 -2.67
N ARG A 22 -7.43 -3.89 -1.78
CA ARG A 22 -7.74 -4.55 -0.51
C ARG A 22 -8.52 -3.64 0.45
N VAL A 23 -8.19 -2.34 0.49
CA VAL A 23 -8.94 -1.35 1.27
C VAL A 23 -10.36 -1.18 0.70
N VAL A 24 -10.48 -1.01 -0.62
CA VAL A 24 -11.79 -0.88 -1.30
C VAL A 24 -12.65 -2.12 -1.06
N TYR A 25 -12.08 -3.33 -1.19
CA TYR A 25 -12.78 -4.57 -0.89
C TYR A 25 -13.30 -4.63 0.55
N CYS A 26 -12.47 -4.23 1.52
CA CYS A 26 -12.91 -4.21 2.92
C CYS A 26 -14.04 -3.19 3.13
N LEU A 27 -14.00 -2.02 2.49
CA LEU A 27 -15.06 -1.01 2.58
C LEU A 27 -16.38 -1.50 1.97
N VAL A 28 -16.34 -2.12 0.79
CA VAL A 28 -17.52 -2.69 0.13
C VAL A 28 -18.14 -3.78 1.01
N ARG A 29 -17.33 -4.70 1.54
CA ARG A 29 -17.82 -5.77 2.43
C ARG A 29 -18.38 -5.24 3.76
N MET A 30 -17.83 -4.15 4.31
CA MET A 30 -18.39 -3.50 5.49
C MET A 30 -19.79 -2.96 5.25
N GLY A 31 -20.05 -2.38 4.07
CA GLY A 31 -21.36 -1.83 3.72
C GLY A 31 -22.43 -2.89 3.41
N MET A 32 -22.02 -4.11 3.06
CA MET A 32 -22.94 -5.21 2.75
C MET A 32 -23.30 -6.07 3.97
N ASN A 33 -22.44 -6.12 5.00
CA ASN A 33 -22.61 -7.02 6.14
C ASN A 33 -22.22 -6.32 7.45
N GLU A 34 -23.20 -5.75 8.16
CA GLU A 34 -22.97 -4.99 9.40
C GLU A 34 -22.40 -5.87 10.53
N GLU A 35 -22.79 -7.15 10.62
CA GLU A 35 -22.29 -8.08 11.64
C GLU A 35 -20.78 -8.34 11.52
N GLU A 36 -20.25 -8.37 10.28
CA GLU A 36 -18.81 -8.57 10.03
C GLU A 36 -18.03 -7.25 9.91
N ALA A 37 -18.70 -6.10 9.98
CA ALA A 37 -18.10 -4.80 9.70
C ALA A 37 -16.93 -4.46 10.65
N ALA A 38 -17.01 -4.85 11.93
CA ALA A 38 -15.94 -4.65 12.89
C ALA A 38 -14.64 -5.40 12.50
N MET A 39 -14.78 -6.61 11.93
CA MET A 39 -13.66 -7.43 11.48
C MET A 39 -13.00 -6.83 10.23
N TYR A 40 -13.79 -6.42 9.24
CA TYR A 40 -13.26 -5.77 8.03
C TYR A 40 -12.65 -4.40 8.34
N LYS A 41 -13.19 -3.65 9.30
CA LYS A 41 -12.59 -2.38 9.76
C LYS A 41 -11.18 -2.59 10.31
N LYS A 42 -10.95 -3.64 11.10
CA LYS A 42 -9.62 -4.00 11.61
C LYS A 42 -8.67 -4.39 10.47
N ARG A 43 -9.15 -5.15 9.49
CA ARG A 43 -8.37 -5.56 8.31
C ARG A 43 -8.01 -4.38 7.40
N ALA A 44 -8.95 -3.46 7.16
CA ALA A 44 -8.72 -2.23 6.43
C ALA A 44 -7.65 -1.38 7.12
N ARG A 45 -7.78 -1.18 8.44
CA ARG A 45 -6.79 -0.43 9.23
C ARG A 45 -5.38 -1.02 9.13
N ASN A 46 -5.25 -2.35 9.27
CA ASN A 46 -3.95 -3.00 9.13
C ASN A 46 -3.36 -2.84 7.71
N THR A 47 -4.21 -2.88 6.69
CA THR A 47 -3.78 -2.66 5.29
C THR A 47 -3.30 -1.23 5.07
N VAL A 48 -3.99 -0.24 5.65
CA VAL A 48 -3.59 1.18 5.60
C VAL A 48 -2.25 1.39 6.31
N VAL A 49 -2.08 0.82 7.51
CA VAL A 49 -0.81 0.91 8.26
C VAL A 49 0.34 0.30 7.45
N PHE A 50 0.12 -0.88 6.85
CA PHE A 50 1.10 -1.50 5.97
C PHE A 50 1.46 -0.59 4.78
N TYR A 51 0.45 0.01 4.12
CA TYR A 51 0.67 0.91 2.99
C TYR A 51 1.51 2.13 3.38
N VAL A 52 1.21 2.76 4.53
CA VAL A 52 1.98 3.93 5.02
C VAL A 52 3.44 3.56 5.29
N ILE A 53 3.71 2.40 5.88
CA ILE A 53 5.07 1.93 6.13
C ILE A 53 5.80 1.67 4.81
N ALA A 54 5.15 1.00 3.85
CA ALA A 54 5.71 0.74 2.53
C ALA A 54 6.06 2.03 1.79
N GLU A 55 5.18 3.04 1.87
CA GLU A 55 5.39 4.33 1.20
C GLU A 55 6.51 5.15 1.84
N SER A 56 6.64 5.05 3.18
CA SER A 56 7.71 5.70 3.94
C SER A 56 9.10 5.24 3.49
N ILE A 57 9.26 3.96 3.13
CA ILE A 57 10.55 3.44 2.63
C ILE A 57 10.96 4.16 1.34
N TRP A 58 10.00 4.39 0.44
CA TRP A 58 10.27 5.11 -0.81
C TRP A 58 10.61 6.58 -0.56
N GLN A 59 9.88 7.24 0.36
CA GLN A 59 10.19 8.61 0.75
C GLN A 59 11.57 8.75 1.37
N ILE A 60 11.98 7.80 2.22
CA ILE A 60 13.34 7.79 2.78
C ILE A 60 14.38 7.61 1.66
N LYS A 61 14.14 6.70 0.70
CA LYS A 61 15.02 6.51 -0.46
C LYS A 61 15.17 7.81 -1.26
N GLU A 62 14.07 8.49 -1.59
CA GLU A 62 14.10 9.76 -2.32
C GLU A 62 14.82 10.85 -1.53
N LEU A 63 14.54 10.97 -0.23
CA LEU A 63 15.19 11.93 0.66
C LEU A 63 16.71 11.69 0.68
N VAL A 64 17.15 10.45 0.92
CA VAL A 64 18.58 10.10 0.92
C VAL A 64 19.21 10.41 -0.43
N LEU A 65 18.58 10.01 -1.55
CA LEU A 65 19.10 10.31 -2.88
C LEU A 65 19.21 11.82 -3.15
N SER A 66 18.29 12.63 -2.64
CA SER A 66 18.33 14.09 -2.77
C SER A 66 19.48 14.76 -2.01
N TYR A 67 20.06 14.09 -1.00
CA TYR A 67 21.21 14.60 -0.26
C TYR A 67 22.55 14.25 -0.90
N PHE A 68 22.61 13.19 -1.72
CA PHE A 68 23.84 12.70 -2.35
C PHE A 68 23.98 13.10 -3.82
N VAL A 69 22.90 13.57 -4.46
CA VAL A 69 22.84 14.08 -5.84
C VAL A 69 22.53 15.56 -5.80
#